data_AF-A0A8C1D622-F1
#
_entry.id   AF-A0A8C1D622-F1
#
_cell.length_a   1.000
_cell.length_b   1.000
_cell.length_c   1.000
_cell.angle_alpha   90.00
_cell.angle_beta   90.00
_cell.angle_gamma   90.00
#
_symmetry.space_group_name_H-M   'P 1'
#
loop_
_entity.id
_entity.type
_entity.pdbx_description
1 polymer ?
#
loop_
_entity_poly.entity_id
_entity_poly.type
_entity_poly.pdbx_seq_one_letter_code
_entity_poly.pdbx_strand_id
1 'polypeptide(L)'
;MPLSTQSQADADQYILIASLDNARNLSNILKAISLRDHAIFNATQNGLKVTVEDSKCLQANAFIQAEIFQEYIIKEDAVGFQVNLTMSLLKPSTKALALSCKVSVRTDSRGFLSLQYLVRNDDGQICFVEYYCCPDEEVEEE
;
A
#
# COMPACT_ATOMS: atom_id res chain seq x y z
N MET A 1 -10.23 14.18 -13.33
CA MET A 1 -9.29 15.12 -12.68
C MET A 1 -8.10 14.30 -12.23
N PRO A 2 -6.86 14.69 -12.53
CA PRO A 2 -5.71 13.91 -12.10
C PRO A 2 -5.66 13.94 -10.57
N LEU A 3 -5.64 12.75 -9.96
CA LEU A 3 -5.33 12.58 -8.55
C LEU A 3 -3.85 12.93 -8.38
N SER A 4 -3.50 14.10 -7.85
CA SER A 4 -2.23 14.33 -7.15
C SER A 4 -2.09 15.78 -6.69
N THR A 5 -1.76 15.96 -5.41
CA THR A 5 -1.09 17.14 -4.83
C THR A 5 0.39 17.21 -5.23
N GLN A 6 0.93 16.16 -5.85
CA GLN A 6 2.30 16.09 -6.37
C GLN A 6 2.34 16.40 -7.88
N SER A 7 3.27 17.25 -8.28
CA SER A 7 3.58 17.59 -9.67
C SER A 7 3.73 16.32 -10.53
N GLN A 8 3.27 16.34 -11.79
CA GLN A 8 3.43 15.24 -12.75
C GLN A 8 4.89 14.75 -12.94
N ALA A 9 5.89 15.52 -12.49
CA ALA A 9 7.30 15.13 -12.49
C ALA A 9 7.68 14.06 -11.44
N ASP A 10 6.87 13.85 -10.40
CA ASP A 10 7.14 12.92 -9.29
C ASP A 10 6.62 11.49 -9.57
N ALA A 11 5.67 11.36 -10.51
CA ALA A 11 5.06 10.08 -10.87
C ALA A 11 6.05 9.12 -11.55
N ASP A 12 7.08 9.66 -12.21
CA ASP A 12 8.07 8.85 -12.91
C ASP A 12 9.06 8.15 -11.97
N GLN A 13 9.15 8.59 -10.73
CA GLN A 13 10.02 7.99 -9.72
C GLN A 13 9.44 6.69 -9.15
N TYR A 14 8.12 6.49 -9.25
CA TYR A 14 7.48 5.28 -8.75
C TYR A 14 7.66 4.11 -9.72
N ILE A 15 8.12 2.99 -9.18
CA ILE A 15 8.27 1.71 -9.89
C ILE A 15 7.01 0.85 -9.76
N LEU A 16 6.17 1.12 -8.77
CA LEU A 16 4.85 0.53 -8.57
C LEU A 16 3.81 1.63 -8.35
N ILE A 17 2.70 1.56 -9.06
CA ILE A 17 1.50 2.37 -8.84
C ILE A 17 0.30 1.44 -8.86
N ALA A 18 -0.44 1.37 -7.76
CA ALA A 18 -1.58 0.50 -7.59
C ALA A 18 -2.75 1.27 -6.95
N SER A 19 -3.80 1.54 -7.71
CA SER A 19 -4.97 2.31 -7.26
C SER A 19 -6.23 1.45 -7.19
N LEU A 20 -7.02 1.61 -6.11
CA LEU A 20 -8.27 0.91 -5.84
C LEU A 20 -9.34 1.89 -5.41
N ASP A 21 -10.54 1.81 -5.98
CA ASP A 21 -11.67 2.64 -5.54
C ASP A 21 -12.19 2.18 -4.16
N ASN A 22 -12.19 0.87 -3.87
CA ASN A 22 -12.63 0.39 -2.56
C ASN A 22 -11.45 0.13 -1.61
N ALA A 23 -10.98 1.18 -0.94
CA ALA A 23 -9.91 1.08 0.03
C ALA A 23 -10.21 0.11 1.20
N ARG A 24 -11.50 -0.13 1.50
CA ARG A 24 -11.89 -1.11 2.53
C ARG A 24 -11.47 -2.52 2.16
N ASN A 25 -11.53 -2.90 0.87
CA ASN A 25 -11.14 -4.23 0.43
C ASN A 25 -9.67 -4.52 0.78
N LEU A 26 -8.77 -3.62 0.37
CA LEU A 26 -7.35 -3.72 0.70
C LEU A 26 -7.14 -3.74 2.22
N SER A 27 -7.80 -2.84 2.96
CA SER A 27 -7.64 -2.78 4.41
C SER A 27 -8.13 -4.04 5.12
N ASN A 28 -9.21 -4.67 4.64
CA ASN A 28 -9.76 -5.88 5.24
C ASN A 28 -8.85 -7.08 5.00
N ILE A 29 -8.28 -7.17 3.78
CA ILE A 29 -7.30 -8.21 3.45
C ILE A 29 -6.05 -8.05 4.33
N LEU A 30 -5.50 -6.84 4.42
CA LEU A 30 -4.33 -6.56 5.23
C LEU A 30 -4.60 -6.78 6.73
N LYS A 31 -5.77 -6.41 7.24
CA LYS A 31 -6.21 -6.72 8.62
C LYS A 31 -6.29 -8.22 8.88
N ALA A 32 -6.76 -9.00 7.91
CA ALA A 32 -6.92 -10.44 8.06
C ALA A 32 -5.58 -11.19 8.21
N ILE A 33 -4.49 -10.61 7.68
CA ILE A 33 -3.15 -11.21 7.74
C ILE A 33 -2.20 -10.48 8.71
N SER A 34 -2.62 -9.37 9.33
CA SER A 34 -1.79 -8.58 10.24
C SER A 34 -1.69 -9.26 11.61
N LEU A 35 -0.87 -10.30 11.66
CA LEU A 35 -0.50 -11.03 12.87
C LEU A 35 0.71 -10.38 13.56
N ARG A 36 1.52 -9.63 12.81
CA ARG A 36 2.74 -8.95 13.25
C ARG A 36 2.86 -7.56 12.65
N ASP A 37 3.83 -6.83 13.18
CA ASP A 37 4.11 -5.46 12.77
C ASP A 37 4.74 -5.38 11.38
N HIS A 38 5.54 -6.37 10.96
CA HIS A 38 6.26 -6.34 9.68
C HIS A 38 5.58 -7.21 8.62
N ALA A 39 5.52 -6.70 7.39
CA ALA A 39 5.01 -7.42 6.23
C ALA A 39 5.86 -7.18 5.00
N ILE A 40 6.00 -8.23 4.20
CA ILE A 40 6.72 -8.22 2.94
C ILE A 40 5.71 -8.12 1.80
N PHE A 41 5.77 -7.04 1.05
CA PHE A 41 4.99 -6.80 -0.14
C PHE A 41 5.82 -7.21 -1.36
N ASN A 42 5.22 -8.02 -2.23
CA ASN A 42 5.81 -8.47 -3.47
C ASN A 42 4.82 -8.18 -4.60
N ALA A 43 5.08 -7.13 -5.36
CA ALA A 43 4.32 -6.77 -6.53
C ALA A 43 4.92 -7.43 -7.77
N THR A 44 4.06 -7.99 -8.62
CA THR A 44 4.41 -8.58 -9.92
C THR A 44 3.35 -8.15 -10.94
N GLN A 45 3.54 -8.46 -12.22
CA GLN A 45 2.51 -8.23 -13.25
C GLN A 45 1.16 -8.90 -12.93
N ASN A 46 1.16 -10.01 -12.19
CA ASN A 46 -0.06 -10.76 -11.84
C ASN A 46 -0.81 -10.14 -10.64
N GLY A 47 -0.17 -9.23 -9.90
CA GLY A 47 -0.74 -8.61 -8.72
C GLY A 47 0.22 -8.51 -7.55
N LEU A 48 -0.35 -8.18 -6.40
CA LEU A 48 0.34 -7.89 -5.15
C LEU A 48 0.19 -9.05 -4.17
N LYS A 49 1.30 -9.67 -3.80
CA LYS A 49 1.37 -10.63 -2.71
C LYS A 49 1.86 -9.94 -1.45
N VAL A 50 1.19 -10.18 -0.32
CA VAL A 50 1.60 -9.69 1.00
C VAL A 50 1.84 -10.89 1.89
N THR A 51 3.04 -10.96 2.46
CA THR A 51 3.48 -12.04 3.35
C THR A 51 3.74 -11.47 4.73
N VAL A 52 3.19 -12.10 5.76
CA VAL A 52 3.48 -11.81 7.16
C VAL A 52 3.96 -13.10 7.81
N GLU A 53 5.07 -13.05 8.52
CA GLU A 53 5.64 -14.19 9.23
C GLU A 53 5.72 -13.90 10.74
N ASP A 54 5.43 -14.92 11.54
CA ASP A 54 5.55 -14.91 12.99
C ASP A 54 6.44 -16.05 13.47
N SER A 55 7.60 -15.66 14.04
CA SER A 55 8.50 -16.52 14.81
C SER A 55 8.93 -17.80 14.08
N LYS A 56 9.04 -17.76 12.74
CA LYS A 56 9.36 -18.92 11.88
C LYS A 56 8.38 -20.10 12.05
N CYS A 57 7.22 -19.87 12.66
CA CYS A 57 6.22 -20.89 13.01
C CYS A 57 4.89 -20.70 12.29
N LEU A 58 4.54 -19.46 11.92
CA LEU A 58 3.29 -19.13 11.25
C LEU A 58 3.54 -18.10 10.15
N GLN A 59 3.11 -18.42 8.93
CA GLN A 59 3.17 -17.49 7.80
C GLN A 59 1.79 -17.31 7.19
N ALA A 60 1.33 -16.06 7.08
CA ALA A 60 0.13 -15.67 6.37
C ALA A 60 0.50 -15.05 5.02
N ASN A 61 -0.20 -15.48 3.97
CA ASN A 61 -0.05 -14.94 2.63
C ASN A 61 -1.42 -14.42 2.15
N ALA A 62 -1.47 -13.16 1.73
CA ALA A 62 -2.57 -12.64 0.94
C ALA A 62 -2.10 -12.41 -0.49
N PHE A 63 -2.93 -12.74 -1.47
CA PHE A 63 -2.69 -12.41 -2.86
C PHE A 63 -3.84 -11.57 -3.39
N ILE A 64 -3.50 -10.43 -3.97
CA ILE A 64 -4.41 -9.49 -4.56
C ILE A 64 -4.10 -9.41 -6.06
N GLN A 65 -5.00 -9.95 -6.87
CA GLN A 65 -4.87 -9.95 -8.33
C GLN A 65 -4.82 -8.54 -8.92
N ALA A 66 -4.00 -8.34 -9.96
CA ALA A 66 -3.84 -7.04 -10.63
C ALA A 66 -5.18 -6.49 -11.16
N GLU A 67 -6.11 -7.37 -11.57
CA GLU A 67 -7.40 -6.98 -12.13
C GLU A 67 -8.35 -6.30 -11.14
N ILE A 68 -8.11 -6.42 -9.83
CA ILE A 68 -8.96 -5.72 -8.85
C ILE A 68 -8.60 -4.24 -8.70
N PHE A 69 -7.44 -3.84 -9.21
CA PHE A 69 -6.98 -2.47 -9.19
C PHE A 69 -7.50 -1.72 -10.44
N GLN A 70 -7.98 -0.49 -10.25
CA GLN A 70 -8.33 0.39 -11.37
C GLN A 70 -7.09 0.79 -12.18
N GLU A 71 -5.95 0.88 -11.51
CA GLU A 71 -4.67 1.22 -12.11
C GLU A 71 -3.62 0.35 -11.43
N TYR A 72 -2.87 -0.40 -12.23
CA TYR A 72 -1.78 -1.24 -11.74
C TYR A 72 -0.65 -1.16 -12.73
N ILE A 73 0.39 -0.40 -12.38
CA ILE A 73 1.56 -0.14 -13.21
C ILE A 73 2.76 -0.62 -12.43
N ILE A 74 3.55 -1.50 -13.04
CA ILE A 74 4.83 -1.96 -12.51
C ILE A 74 5.88 -1.77 -13.60
N LYS A 75 6.99 -1.09 -13.27
CA LYS A 75 8.09 -0.81 -14.20
C LYS A 75 9.13 -1.93 -14.26
N GLU A 76 9.14 -2.82 -13.27
CA GLU A 76 10.06 -3.95 -13.13
C GLU A 76 9.29 -5.28 -13.15
N ASP A 77 10.00 -6.41 -13.34
CA ASP A 77 9.37 -7.73 -13.38
C ASP A 77 8.75 -8.12 -12.02
N ALA A 78 9.42 -7.73 -10.94
CA ALA A 78 8.94 -7.89 -9.57
C ALA A 78 9.55 -6.82 -8.66
N VAL A 79 8.73 -6.32 -7.73
CA VAL A 79 9.15 -5.32 -6.73
C VAL A 79 8.82 -5.86 -5.34
N GLY A 80 9.86 -6.07 -4.53
CA GLY A 80 9.75 -6.53 -3.15
C GLY A 80 10.12 -5.41 -2.18
N PHE A 81 9.32 -5.20 -1.14
CA PHE A 81 9.66 -4.29 -0.05
C PHE A 81 9.05 -4.76 1.28
N GLN A 82 9.74 -4.49 2.38
CA GLN A 82 9.25 -4.78 3.72
C GLN A 82 8.84 -3.48 4.43
N VAL A 83 7.66 -3.48 5.04
CA VAL A 83 7.17 -2.33 5.81
C VAL A 83 6.46 -2.75 7.08
N ASN A 84 6.50 -1.86 8.07
CA ASN A 84 5.71 -1.98 9.27
C ASN A 84 4.21 -1.63 9.03
N LEU A 85 3.32 -2.62 9.05
CA LEU A 85 1.86 -2.50 8.91
C LEU A 85 1.20 -1.72 10.05
N THR A 86 1.71 -1.87 11.27
CA THR A 86 1.08 -1.34 12.49
C THR A 86 1.14 0.18 12.56
N MET A 87 2.25 0.76 12.09
CA MET A 87 2.42 2.21 12.01
C MET A 87 1.65 2.86 10.85
N SER A 88 1.43 2.14 9.76
CA SER A 88 1.14 2.77 8.46
C SER A 88 -0.27 2.53 7.92
N LEU A 89 -0.86 1.36 8.22
CA LEU A 89 -2.06 0.89 7.53
C LEU A 89 -3.30 0.73 8.42
N LEU A 90 -3.11 0.54 9.74
CA LEU A 90 -4.19 0.02 10.59
C LEU A 90 -4.73 0.97 11.64
N LYS A 91 -3.87 1.75 12.33
CA LYS A 91 -4.31 2.60 13.46
C LYS A 91 -4.58 4.07 13.08
N PRO A 92 -3.71 4.77 12.31
CA PRO A 92 -3.99 6.16 11.93
C PRO A 92 -4.97 6.23 10.75
N SER A 93 -4.80 5.30 9.81
CA SER A 93 -5.51 5.27 8.53
C SER A 93 -6.94 4.77 8.63
N THR A 94 -7.38 4.18 9.75
CA THR A 94 -8.72 3.57 9.87
C THR A 94 -9.86 4.58 9.71
N LYS A 95 -9.69 5.82 10.22
CA LYS A 95 -10.67 6.90 10.04
C LYS A 95 -10.72 7.37 8.59
N ALA A 96 -9.56 7.53 7.96
CA ALA A 96 -9.46 7.88 6.55
C ALA A 96 -10.05 6.77 5.66
N LEU A 97 -9.72 5.51 5.92
CA LEU A 97 -10.22 4.31 5.23
C LEU A 97 -11.73 4.15 5.32
N ALA A 98 -12.34 4.50 6.46
CA ALA A 98 -13.79 4.44 6.63
C ALA A 98 -14.54 5.44 5.74
N LEU A 99 -13.90 6.59 5.45
CA LEU A 99 -14.45 7.68 4.65
C LEU A 99 -13.92 7.70 3.21
N SER A 100 -12.84 6.97 2.93
CA SER A 100 -12.15 7.06 1.64
C SER A 100 -12.88 6.30 0.54
N CYS A 101 -12.97 6.93 -0.62
CA CYS A 101 -13.57 6.36 -1.83
C CYS A 101 -12.53 5.91 -2.85
N LYS A 102 -11.22 6.07 -2.56
CA LYS A 102 -10.11 5.57 -3.37
C LYS A 102 -8.83 5.55 -2.55
N VAL A 103 -7.99 4.55 -2.76
CA VAL A 103 -6.62 4.47 -2.24
C VAL A 103 -5.65 4.26 -3.40
N SER A 104 -4.51 4.93 -3.36
CA SER A 104 -3.38 4.70 -4.25
C SER A 104 -2.16 4.29 -3.42
N VAL A 105 -1.57 3.16 -3.77
CA VAL A 105 -0.36 2.59 -3.19
C VAL A 105 0.75 2.77 -4.21
N ARG A 106 1.82 3.48 -3.83
CA ARG A 106 2.94 3.78 -4.71
C ARG A 106 4.24 3.41 -4.03
N THR A 107 5.19 2.85 -4.77
CA THR A 107 6.53 2.54 -4.25
C THR A 107 7.59 3.04 -5.23
N ASP A 108 8.64 3.68 -4.71
CA ASP A 108 9.79 4.11 -5.50
C ASP A 108 10.89 3.04 -5.57
N SER A 109 11.92 3.28 -6.40
CA SER A 109 13.05 2.36 -6.55
C SER A 109 13.90 2.16 -5.29
N ARG A 110 13.66 2.96 -4.25
CA ARG A 110 14.33 2.87 -2.96
C ARG A 110 13.51 2.10 -1.93
N GLY A 111 12.31 1.63 -2.29
CA GLY A 111 11.40 0.94 -1.39
C GLY A 111 10.55 1.86 -0.50
N PHE A 112 10.55 3.17 -0.72
CA PHE A 112 9.66 4.07 0.01
C PHE A 112 8.22 3.87 -0.45
N LEU A 113 7.35 3.58 0.50
CA LEU A 113 5.93 3.41 0.29
C LEU A 113 5.20 4.74 0.49
N SER A 114 4.37 5.12 -0.48
CA SER A 114 3.40 6.21 -0.37
C SER A 114 1.98 5.64 -0.46
N LEU A 115 1.14 6.01 0.49
CA LEU A 115 -0.28 5.68 0.53
C LEU A 115 -1.09 6.97 0.46
N GLN A 116 -1.84 7.16 -0.61
CA GLN A 116 -2.71 8.31 -0.78
C GLN A 116 -4.18 7.87 -0.70
N TYR A 117 -4.91 8.44 0.25
CA TYR A 117 -6.34 8.21 0.42
C TYR A 117 -7.13 9.43 -0.08
N LEU A 118 -8.07 9.19 -0.97
CA LEU A 118 -9.07 10.17 -1.37
C LEU A 118 -10.25 10.07 -0.40
N VAL A 119 -10.42 11.08 0.44
CA VAL A 119 -11.49 11.18 1.43
C VAL A 119 -12.53 12.18 0.93
N ARG A 120 -13.80 11.81 0.96
CA ARG A 120 -14.90 12.75 0.70
C ARG A 120 -15.47 13.21 2.03
N ASN A 121 -15.53 14.52 2.25
CA ASN A 121 -16.16 15.06 3.46
C ASN A 121 -17.69 15.07 3.33
N ASP A 122 -18.38 15.40 4.42
CA ASP A 122 -19.85 15.45 4.48
C ASP A 122 -20.43 16.49 3.50
N ASP A 123 -19.67 17.54 3.16
CA ASP A 123 -20.03 18.57 2.18
C ASP A 123 -19.78 18.13 0.72
N GLY A 124 -19.34 16.89 0.50
CA GLY A 124 -19.04 16.33 -0.82
C GLY A 124 -17.72 16.80 -1.45
N GLN A 125 -16.95 17.63 -0.74
CA GLN A 125 -15.62 18.09 -1.14
C GLN A 125 -14.60 16.95 -1.03
N ILE A 126 -13.55 17.05 -1.85
CA ILE A 126 -12.50 16.05 -1.93
C ILE A 126 -11.30 16.52 -1.08
N CYS A 127 -10.87 15.67 -0.17
CA CYS A 127 -9.66 15.81 0.63
C CYS A 127 -8.70 14.66 0.34
N PHE A 128 -7.40 14.90 0.55
CA PHE A 128 -6.36 13.90 0.40
C PHE A 128 -5.64 13.69 1.73
N VAL A 129 -5.36 12.44 2.06
CA VAL A 129 -4.50 12.06 3.19
C VAL A 129 -3.37 11.20 2.64
N GLU A 130 -2.13 11.64 2.82
CA GLU A 130 -0.94 10.93 2.35
C GLU A 130 -0.11 10.44 3.53
N TYR A 131 0.31 9.18 3.47
CA TYR A 131 1.28 8.58 4.38
C TYR A 131 2.52 8.17 3.59
N TYR A 132 3.68 8.39 4.18
CA TYR A 132 4.97 7.96 3.64
C TYR A 132 5.64 7.05 4.66
N CYS A 133 6.18 5.93 4.18
CA CYS A 133 6.86 4.95 5.01
C CYS A 133 8.18 4.61 4.35
N CYS A 134 9.27 4.71 5.12
CA CYS A 134 10.52 4.12 4.71
C CYS A 134 10.41 2.59 4.74
N PRO A 135 11.13 1.89 3.85
CA PRO A 135 11.29 0.45 3.99
C PRO A 135 12.01 0.15 5.31
N ASP A 136 11.78 -1.04 5.86
CA ASP A 136 12.61 -1.52 6.97
C ASP A 136 14.04 -1.74 6.45
N GLU A 137 15.06 -1.33 7.23
CA GLU A 137 16.44 -1.73 6.96
C GLU A 137 16.54 -3.26 7.19
N GLU A 138 17.13 -4.00 6.24
CA GLU A 138 17.47 -5.40 6.47
C GLU A 138 18.48 -5.45 7.63
N VAL A 139 17.99 -5.75 8.83
CA VAL A 139 18.86 -6.10 9.94
C VAL A 139 19.37 -7.50 9.60
N GLU A 140 20.60 -7.62 9.11
CA GLU A 140 21.29 -8.91 9.05
C GLU A 140 21.19 -9.54 10.44
N GLU A 141 20.40 -10.62 10.59
CA GLU A 141 20.41 -11.44 11.80
C GLU A 141 21.79 -12.11 11.88
N GLU A 142 22.71 -11.57 12.70
CA GLU A 142 23.91 -12.29 13.17
C GLU A 142 23.54 -13.53 14.00
#